data_AF-A0A8S4GYK7-F1
#
_entry.id   AF-A0A8S4GYK7-F1
#
_cell.length_a   1.000
_cell.length_b   1.000
_cell.length_c   1.000
_cell.angle_alpha   90.00
_cell.angle_beta   90.00
_cell.angle_gamma   90.00
#
_symmetry.space_group_name_H-M   'P 1'
#
loop_
_entity.id
_entity.type
_entity.pdbx_description
1 polymer ?
#
loop_
_entity_poly.entity_id
_entity_poly.type
_entity_poly.pdbx_seq_one_letter_code
_entity_poly.pdbx_strand_id
1 'polypeptide(L)'
;MLGEPDRPSEETQKRANAAKNFIENMYKNQIQSHMDRRARRGQLETELQVEGYSRTEIEEALQEHDRKESEFMRLQRVKLSNEDFEPLTIIGRGAFGEVRVVRERATEKLFAMKKLRKSEMLRRGQVDHVRAERNLLAEVSSHWIVKLYYSFQDDEFLYLVMEYLPGGDMMTLLMKKDILSEEEARFYIAQCVCAIDTIHKAGFIHRDIKPDNLLLDENGHMRLSDFGLCKPIDPTALPTLAEDEEYPEGGGAMPSAGVQATARPRGEQLAHWQANRRKLAFSTVGTPDYIAPEVLLKKGYGMECDWWSVGAIMFEMLVGYPPFYSDDPMTTCRKIVNWRMFLRFPDDVPVSPNARDLISKLMCDVEDRMGSHGGADDIKQHPFFNGLDWTQLHRMAPPYKPTVEHELDTQNFERFDEDKSFAHSKSSASRSQVKDPNFIGYTYKNWEAVGAEGGMQKMKKKTNARPTMAQMQENFETLQM
;
A
#
# COMPACT_ATOMS: atom_id res chain seq x y z
N MET A 1 -35.15 -2.58 -53.02
CA MET A 1 -34.86 -2.81 -51.59
C MET A 1 -33.38 -2.53 -51.40
N LEU A 2 -33.03 -1.39 -50.79
CA LEU A 2 -31.67 -1.14 -50.35
C LEU A 2 -31.41 -2.12 -49.20
N GLY A 3 -30.49 -3.06 -49.39
CA GLY A 3 -30.14 -4.04 -48.37
C GLY A 3 -29.69 -3.34 -47.10
N GLU A 4 -30.12 -3.85 -45.94
CA GLU A 4 -29.66 -3.34 -44.65
C GLU A 4 -28.12 -3.32 -44.63
N PRO A 5 -27.49 -2.24 -44.13
CA PRO A 5 -26.04 -2.18 -44.02
C PRO A 5 -25.54 -3.33 -43.15
N ASP A 6 -24.59 -4.09 -43.70
CA ASP A 6 -24.00 -5.28 -43.09
C ASP A 6 -23.48 -4.91 -41.68
N ARG A 7 -24.06 -5.53 -40.64
CA ARG A 7 -23.66 -5.23 -39.27
C ARG A 7 -22.22 -5.73 -39.06
N PRO A 8 -21.31 -4.89 -38.55
CA PRO A 8 -19.94 -5.31 -38.30
C PRO A 8 -19.91 -6.52 -37.35
N SER A 9 -18.98 -7.44 -37.58
CA SER A 9 -18.81 -8.62 -36.73
C SER A 9 -18.56 -8.22 -35.27
N GLU A 10 -18.94 -9.08 -34.32
CA GLU A 10 -18.76 -8.83 -32.89
C GLU A 10 -17.29 -8.54 -32.53
N GLU A 11 -16.35 -9.21 -33.21
CA GLU A 11 -14.91 -8.98 -33.08
C GLU A 11 -14.51 -7.59 -33.59
N THR A 12 -15.05 -7.17 -34.74
CA THR A 12 -14.84 -5.81 -35.28
C THR A 12 -15.38 -4.75 -34.31
N GLN A 13 -16.56 -4.99 -33.71
CA GLN A 13 -17.16 -4.08 -32.74
C GLN A 13 -16.32 -3.97 -31.46
N LYS A 14 -15.81 -5.10 -30.94
CA LYS A 14 -14.89 -5.11 -29.79
C LYS A 14 -13.61 -4.33 -30.07
N ARG A 15 -13.01 -4.53 -31.25
CA ARG A 15 -11.81 -3.77 -31.68
C ARG A 15 -12.08 -2.28 -31.85
N ALA A 16 -13.21 -1.91 -32.44
CA ALA A 16 -13.61 -0.52 -32.60
C ALA A 16 -13.81 0.17 -31.23
N ASN A 17 -14.48 -0.50 -30.29
CA ASN A 17 -14.66 -0.01 -28.93
C ASN A 17 -13.31 0.13 -28.19
N ALA A 18 -12.41 -0.85 -28.32
CA ALA A 18 -11.07 -0.77 -27.75
C ALA A 18 -10.25 0.39 -28.35
N ALA A 19 -10.32 0.60 -29.66
CA ALA A 19 -9.66 1.70 -30.34
C ALA A 19 -10.22 3.07 -29.92
N LYS A 20 -11.54 3.20 -29.80
CA LYS A 20 -12.20 4.42 -29.29
C LYS A 20 -11.71 4.75 -27.87
N ASN A 21 -11.78 3.77 -26.96
CA ASN A 21 -11.32 3.95 -25.58
C ASN A 21 -9.83 4.31 -25.52
N PHE A 22 -9.00 3.72 -26.38
CA PHE A 22 -7.59 4.04 -26.48
C PHE A 22 -7.34 5.50 -26.90
N ILE A 23 -8.03 5.98 -27.95
CA ILE A 23 -7.88 7.35 -28.46
C ILE A 23 -8.38 8.38 -27.45
N GLU A 24 -9.55 8.14 -26.85
CA GLU A 24 -10.11 9.03 -25.82
C GLU A 24 -9.15 9.14 -24.62
N ASN A 25 -8.60 8.01 -24.17
CA ASN A 25 -7.65 8.00 -23.06
C ASN A 25 -6.33 8.69 -23.43
N MET A 26 -5.87 8.56 -24.67
CA MET A 26 -4.66 9.25 -25.16
C MET A 26 -4.82 10.78 -25.06
N TYR A 27 -5.92 11.33 -25.56
CA TYR A 27 -6.15 12.79 -25.49
C TYR A 27 -6.37 13.28 -24.07
N LYS A 28 -7.14 12.54 -23.24
CA LYS A 28 -7.31 12.85 -21.82
C LYS A 28 -5.96 12.93 -21.11
N ASN A 29 -5.10 11.93 -21.31
CA ASN A 29 -3.77 11.90 -20.69
C ASN A 29 -2.87 13.04 -21.17
N GLN A 30 -2.94 13.44 -22.46
CA GLN A 30 -2.17 14.58 -22.97
C GLN A 30 -2.62 15.90 -22.34
N ILE A 31 -3.93 16.12 -22.22
CA ILE A 31 -4.48 17.33 -21.59
C ILE A 31 -4.09 17.37 -20.11
N GLN A 32 -4.28 16.25 -19.39
CA GLN A 32 -3.92 16.14 -17.98
C GLN A 32 -2.42 16.40 -17.77
N SER A 33 -1.56 15.77 -18.56
CA SER A 33 -0.11 15.96 -18.46
C SER A 33 0.31 17.42 -18.68
N HIS A 34 -0.38 18.16 -19.54
CA HIS A 34 -0.13 19.58 -19.75
C HIS A 34 -0.61 20.43 -18.56
N MET A 35 -1.78 20.10 -17.99
CA MET A 35 -2.29 20.76 -16.79
C MET A 35 -1.37 20.53 -15.59
N ASP A 36 -0.94 19.29 -15.36
CA ASP A 36 -0.06 18.93 -14.24
C ASP A 36 1.29 19.65 -14.34
N ARG A 37 1.86 19.73 -15.55
CA ARG A 37 3.11 20.47 -15.80
C ARG A 37 2.97 21.96 -15.44
N ARG A 38 1.84 22.57 -15.79
CA ARG A 38 1.56 23.97 -15.45
C ARG A 38 1.35 24.15 -13.95
N ALA A 39 0.66 23.21 -13.30
CA ALA A 39 0.41 23.22 -11.87
C ALA A 39 1.71 23.10 -11.06
N ARG A 40 2.58 22.13 -11.40
CA ARG A 40 3.89 21.96 -10.75
C ARG A 40 4.76 23.20 -10.85
N ARG A 41 4.83 23.79 -12.05
CA ARG A 41 5.56 25.05 -12.25
C ARG A 41 4.98 26.19 -11.42
N GLY A 42 3.65 26.33 -11.38
CA GLY A 42 2.99 27.36 -10.58
C GLY A 42 3.20 27.20 -9.07
N GLN A 43 3.25 25.95 -8.57
CA GLN A 43 3.58 25.67 -7.17
C GLN A 43 5.00 26.10 -6.83
N LEU A 44 5.99 25.67 -7.63
CA LEU A 44 7.38 26.07 -7.45
C LEU A 44 7.54 27.60 -7.47
N GLU A 45 6.92 28.28 -8.43
CA GLU A 45 6.98 29.74 -8.53
C GLU A 45 6.35 30.42 -7.29
N THR A 46 5.33 29.82 -6.69
CA THR A 46 4.70 30.34 -5.45
C THR A 46 5.60 30.11 -4.23
N GLU A 47 6.16 28.92 -4.07
CA GLU A 47 7.09 28.59 -2.97
C GLU A 47 8.32 29.51 -3.00
N LEU A 48 8.91 29.70 -4.19
CA LEU A 48 10.06 30.57 -4.38
C LEU A 48 9.77 32.04 -4.04
N GLN A 49 8.53 32.51 -4.22
CA GLN A 49 8.11 33.86 -3.84
C GLN A 49 7.92 34.02 -2.33
N VAL A 50 7.39 33.00 -1.65
CA VAL A 50 7.08 33.05 -0.21
C VAL A 50 8.34 33.02 0.64
N GLU A 51 9.34 32.25 0.24
CA GLU A 51 10.55 32.01 1.04
C GLU A 51 11.65 33.08 0.84
N GLY A 52 11.43 34.07 -0.03
CA GLY A 52 12.33 35.22 -0.16
C GLY A 52 13.70 34.92 -0.79
N TYR A 53 13.77 33.90 -1.65
CA TYR A 53 14.99 33.49 -2.34
C TYR A 53 15.62 34.61 -3.19
N SER A 54 16.94 34.56 -3.35
CA SER A 54 17.66 35.44 -4.27
C SER A 54 17.31 35.13 -5.72
N ARG A 55 17.51 36.12 -6.61
CA ARG A 55 17.26 35.94 -8.05
C ARG A 55 18.04 34.76 -8.65
N THR A 56 19.25 34.52 -8.19
CA THR A 56 20.10 33.42 -8.66
C THR A 56 19.54 32.06 -8.22
N GLU A 57 19.14 31.92 -6.96
CA GLU A 57 18.51 30.68 -6.45
C GLU A 57 17.20 30.36 -7.17
N ILE A 58 16.40 31.40 -7.48
CA ILE A 58 15.18 31.25 -8.28
C ILE A 58 15.51 30.75 -9.69
N GLU A 59 16.50 31.35 -10.36
CA GLU A 59 16.92 30.94 -11.70
C GLU A 59 17.45 29.49 -11.72
N GLU A 60 18.23 29.09 -10.71
CA GLU A 60 18.72 27.71 -10.56
C GLU A 60 17.59 26.71 -10.31
N ALA A 61 16.65 27.02 -9.42
CA ALA A 61 15.50 26.17 -9.13
C ALA A 61 14.60 25.96 -10.37
N LEU A 62 14.37 27.02 -11.16
CA LEU A 62 13.61 26.95 -12.40
C LEU A 62 14.33 26.13 -13.49
N GLN A 63 15.65 26.28 -13.62
CA GLN A 63 16.44 25.46 -14.55
C GLN A 63 16.40 23.98 -14.18
N GLU A 64 16.52 23.67 -12.89
CA GLU A 64 16.42 22.31 -12.39
C GLU A 64 15.02 21.72 -12.62
N HIS A 65 13.97 22.52 -12.41
CA HIS A 65 12.59 22.11 -12.73
C HIS A 65 12.41 21.80 -14.23
N ASP A 66 12.92 22.66 -15.13
CA ASP A 66 12.82 22.43 -16.57
C ASP A 66 13.64 21.20 -17.03
N ARG A 67 14.77 20.93 -16.36
CA ARG A 67 15.56 19.70 -16.55
C ARG A 67 14.74 18.47 -16.14
N LYS A 68 14.15 18.48 -14.94
CA LYS A 68 13.26 17.40 -14.47
C LYS A 68 12.07 17.19 -15.41
N GLU A 69 11.47 18.27 -15.94
CA GLU A 69 10.34 18.17 -16.89
C GLU A 69 10.75 17.46 -18.19
N SER A 70 11.93 17.78 -18.69
CA SER A 70 12.49 17.14 -19.87
C SER A 70 12.78 15.65 -19.65
N GLU A 71 13.31 15.30 -18.48
CA GLU A 71 13.57 13.92 -18.08
C GLU A 71 12.29 13.12 -17.88
N PHE A 72 11.27 13.71 -17.24
CA PHE A 72 9.98 13.06 -17.07
C PHE A 72 9.27 12.80 -18.39
N MET A 73 9.28 13.76 -19.33
CA MET A 73 8.75 13.53 -20.67
C MET A 73 9.50 12.39 -21.40
N ARG A 74 10.81 12.25 -21.17
CA ARG A 74 11.58 11.13 -21.70
C ARG A 74 11.17 9.82 -21.04
N LEU A 75 11.06 9.80 -19.71
CA LEU A 75 10.61 8.65 -18.93
C LEU A 75 9.23 8.17 -19.40
N GLN A 76 8.28 9.07 -19.66
CA GLN A 76 6.96 8.73 -20.18
C GLN A 76 7.02 7.95 -21.50
N ARG A 77 7.98 8.25 -22.39
CA ARG A 77 8.17 7.55 -23.67
C ARG A 77 8.85 6.17 -23.55
N VAL A 78 9.60 5.92 -22.49
CA VAL A 78 10.30 4.64 -22.28
C VAL A 78 9.30 3.56 -21.90
N LYS A 79 9.32 2.40 -22.55
CA LYS A 79 8.51 1.27 -22.09
C LYS A 79 9.30 0.53 -21.00
N LEU A 80 8.82 0.59 -19.76
CA LEU A 80 9.41 -0.15 -18.64
C LEU A 80 9.14 -1.65 -18.78
N SER A 81 10.11 -2.44 -18.36
CA SER A 81 10.09 -3.90 -18.33
C SER A 81 10.71 -4.40 -17.03
N ASN A 82 10.54 -5.68 -16.72
CA ASN A 82 11.17 -6.28 -15.55
C ASN A 82 12.72 -6.35 -15.69
N GLU A 83 13.26 -6.32 -16.91
CA GLU A 83 14.70 -6.40 -17.20
C GLU A 83 15.44 -5.13 -16.76
N ASP A 84 14.72 -4.01 -16.66
CA ASP A 84 15.23 -2.72 -16.18
C ASP A 84 15.56 -2.76 -14.67
N PHE A 85 15.10 -3.81 -13.97
CA PHE A 85 15.29 -4.01 -12.54
C PHE A 85 16.09 -5.29 -12.26
N GLU A 86 17.15 -5.16 -11.48
CA GLU A 86 17.89 -6.29 -10.93
C GLU A 86 17.19 -6.81 -9.68
N PRO A 87 16.70 -8.07 -9.67
CA PRO A 87 16.08 -8.64 -8.48
C PRO A 87 17.15 -9.00 -7.44
N LEU A 88 16.95 -8.56 -6.20
CA LEU A 88 17.84 -8.84 -5.08
C LEU A 88 17.21 -9.85 -4.13
N THR A 89 16.56 -9.40 -3.06
CA THR A 89 16.08 -10.27 -1.96
C THR A 89 14.57 -10.24 -1.83
N ILE A 90 13.94 -11.39 -1.60
CA ILE A 90 12.49 -11.49 -1.32
C ILE A 90 12.25 -11.00 0.11
N ILE A 91 11.33 -10.04 0.26
CA ILE A 91 10.97 -9.42 1.55
C ILE A 91 9.53 -9.67 1.95
N GLY A 92 8.71 -10.24 1.06
CA GLY A 92 7.34 -10.60 1.38
C GLY A 92 6.75 -11.59 0.40
N ARG A 93 5.79 -12.39 0.86
CA ARG A 93 4.98 -13.28 0.03
C ARG A 93 3.51 -13.10 0.38
N GLY A 94 2.68 -13.00 -0.64
CA GLY A 94 1.23 -12.92 -0.51
C GLY A 94 0.53 -14.01 -1.31
N ALA A 95 -0.79 -14.08 -1.16
CA ALA A 95 -1.62 -15.08 -1.86
C ALA A 95 -1.53 -14.99 -3.39
N PHE A 96 -1.16 -13.83 -3.94
CA PHE A 96 -1.18 -13.52 -5.37
C PHE A 96 0.21 -13.31 -5.98
N GLY A 97 1.27 -13.33 -5.16
CA GLY A 97 2.57 -12.84 -5.60
C GLY A 97 3.64 -12.73 -4.52
N GLU A 98 4.74 -12.11 -4.89
CA GLU A 98 5.87 -11.83 -4.00
C GLU A 98 6.27 -10.35 -4.05
N VAL A 99 6.90 -9.88 -2.99
CA VAL A 99 7.53 -8.56 -2.90
C VAL A 99 9.03 -8.77 -2.77
N ARG A 100 9.80 -8.10 -3.65
CA ARG A 100 11.26 -8.22 -3.71
C ARG A 100 11.91 -6.86 -3.66
N VAL A 101 13.03 -6.73 -2.96
CA VAL A 101 13.94 -5.59 -3.16
C VAL A 101 14.56 -5.73 -4.54
N VAL A 102 14.51 -4.65 -5.31
CA VAL A 102 15.10 -4.58 -6.64
C VAL A 102 15.97 -3.35 -6.77
N ARG A 103 16.99 -3.43 -7.61
CA ARG A 103 17.81 -2.28 -8.00
C ARG A 103 17.47 -1.86 -9.41
N GLU A 104 17.10 -0.61 -9.62
CA GLU A 104 16.91 -0.06 -10.96
C GLU A 104 18.27 0.10 -11.64
N ARG A 105 18.50 -0.57 -12.78
CA ARG A 105 19.82 -0.60 -13.46
C ARG A 105 20.28 0.75 -14.00
N ALA A 106 19.35 1.68 -14.22
CA ALA A 106 19.67 2.98 -14.78
C ALA A 106 20.19 3.96 -13.72
N THR A 107 19.71 3.84 -12.49
CA THR A 107 19.95 4.79 -11.40
C THR A 107 20.68 4.16 -10.21
N GLU A 108 20.81 2.83 -10.20
CA GLU A 108 21.29 2.02 -9.07
C GLU A 108 20.44 2.16 -7.79
N LYS A 109 19.26 2.80 -7.87
CA LYS A 109 18.39 3.03 -6.72
C LYS A 109 17.62 1.76 -6.35
N LEU A 110 17.42 1.56 -5.05
CA LEU A 110 16.64 0.46 -4.50
C LEU A 110 15.15 0.79 -4.43
N PHE A 111 14.34 -0.22 -4.71
CA PHE A 111 12.89 -0.18 -4.67
C PHE A 111 12.33 -1.49 -4.12
N ALA A 112 11.10 -1.46 -3.62
CA ALA A 112 10.30 -2.66 -3.36
C ALA A 112 9.41 -2.92 -4.57
N MET A 113 9.56 -4.09 -5.21
CA MET A 113 8.75 -4.50 -6.35
C MET A 113 7.77 -5.61 -5.94
N LYS A 114 6.48 -5.30 -5.97
CA LYS A 114 5.38 -6.27 -5.79
C LYS A 114 5.02 -6.86 -7.16
N LYS A 115 5.21 -8.16 -7.32
CA LYS A 115 4.95 -8.94 -8.54
C LYS A 115 3.71 -9.80 -8.32
N LEU A 116 2.64 -9.53 -9.07
CA LEU A 116 1.32 -10.17 -8.93
C LEU A 116 0.96 -10.99 -10.17
N ARG A 117 0.48 -12.22 -9.99
CA ARG A 117 0.15 -13.12 -11.11
C ARG A 117 -1.25 -12.86 -11.65
N LYS A 118 -1.36 -12.53 -12.94
CA LYS A 118 -2.64 -12.19 -13.59
C LYS A 118 -3.67 -13.31 -13.54
N SER A 119 -3.24 -14.54 -13.81
CA SER A 119 -4.13 -15.70 -13.83
C SER A 119 -4.77 -15.99 -12.47
N GLU A 120 -4.05 -15.75 -11.37
CA GLU A 120 -4.57 -15.96 -10.02
C GLU A 120 -5.55 -14.85 -9.62
N MET A 121 -5.28 -13.60 -10.02
CA MET A 121 -6.20 -12.50 -9.79
C MET A 121 -7.53 -12.67 -10.53
N LEU A 122 -7.48 -13.09 -11.80
CA LEU A 122 -8.67 -13.37 -12.60
C LEU A 122 -9.49 -14.50 -11.99
N ARG A 123 -8.83 -15.61 -11.61
CA ARG A 123 -9.48 -16.77 -11.00
C ARG A 123 -10.23 -16.42 -9.71
N ARG A 124 -9.69 -15.50 -8.91
CA ARG A 124 -10.26 -15.09 -7.61
C ARG A 124 -11.10 -13.82 -7.66
N GLY A 125 -11.30 -13.22 -8.84
CA GLY A 125 -12.09 -11.99 -9.00
C GLY A 125 -11.49 -10.75 -8.32
N GLN A 126 -10.16 -10.63 -8.28
CA GLN A 126 -9.44 -9.58 -7.53
C GLN A 126 -8.90 -8.46 -8.43
N VAL A 127 -9.37 -8.36 -9.67
CA VAL A 127 -8.89 -7.36 -10.64
C VAL A 127 -9.18 -5.94 -10.18
N ASP A 128 -10.40 -5.69 -9.68
CA ASP A 128 -10.81 -4.36 -9.23
C ASP A 128 -10.01 -3.90 -8.01
N HIS A 129 -9.67 -4.83 -7.12
CA HIS A 129 -8.86 -4.58 -5.94
C HIS A 129 -7.45 -4.10 -6.29
N VAL A 130 -6.77 -4.77 -7.23
CA VAL A 130 -5.42 -4.34 -7.67
C VAL A 130 -5.49 -3.01 -8.44
N ARG A 131 -6.58 -2.75 -9.14
CA ARG A 131 -6.80 -1.45 -9.80
C ARG A 131 -7.00 -0.33 -8.77
N ALA A 132 -7.75 -0.61 -7.69
CA ALA A 132 -7.97 0.32 -6.58
C ALA A 132 -6.67 0.61 -5.84
N GLU A 133 -5.88 -0.42 -5.50
CA GLU A 133 -4.55 -0.27 -4.88
C GLU A 133 -3.66 0.66 -5.71
N ARG A 134 -3.53 0.37 -7.01
CA ARG A 134 -2.74 1.20 -7.93
C ARG A 134 -3.26 2.65 -8.01
N ASN A 135 -4.58 2.85 -8.05
CA ASN A 135 -5.17 4.19 -8.11
C ASN A 135 -4.88 5.00 -6.86
N LEU A 136 -5.15 4.44 -5.69
CA LEU A 136 -4.89 5.09 -4.41
C LEU A 136 -3.42 5.52 -4.32
N LEU A 137 -2.51 4.60 -4.62
CA LEU A 137 -1.08 4.86 -4.58
C LEU A 137 -0.59 5.88 -5.63
N ALA A 138 -1.27 6.00 -6.76
CA ALA A 138 -0.93 6.95 -7.82
C ALA A 138 -1.53 8.35 -7.60
N GLU A 139 -2.67 8.44 -6.92
CA GLU A 139 -3.43 9.67 -6.69
C GLU A 139 -3.09 10.31 -5.34
N VAL A 140 -2.82 9.50 -4.30
CA VAL A 140 -2.60 9.98 -2.94
C VAL A 140 -1.09 10.09 -2.67
N SER A 141 -0.59 11.34 -2.67
CA SER A 141 0.77 11.64 -2.22
C SER A 141 0.75 12.12 -0.77
N SER A 142 1.30 11.33 0.14
CA SER A 142 1.31 11.63 1.58
C SER A 142 2.54 11.06 2.28
N HIS A 143 2.95 11.70 3.37
CA HIS A 143 4.01 11.21 4.26
C HIS A 143 3.64 9.94 5.01
N TRP A 144 2.38 9.52 4.95
CA TRP A 144 1.85 8.40 5.73
C TRP A 144 1.57 7.14 4.91
N ILE A 145 1.75 7.21 3.59
CA ILE A 145 1.43 6.13 2.65
C ILE A 145 2.70 5.80 1.87
N VAL A 146 2.89 4.51 1.57
CA VAL A 146 3.97 4.05 0.70
C VAL A 146 3.86 4.70 -0.68
N LYS A 147 4.95 5.27 -1.17
CA LYS A 147 5.02 5.91 -2.48
C LYS A 147 5.13 4.88 -3.60
N LEU A 148 4.27 5.00 -4.61
CA LEU A 148 4.39 4.29 -5.88
C LEU A 148 5.17 5.11 -6.90
N TYR A 149 6.24 4.53 -7.43
CA TYR A 149 7.05 5.14 -8.50
C TYR A 149 6.60 4.68 -9.88
N TYR A 150 6.42 3.36 -10.05
CA TYR A 150 6.05 2.79 -11.34
C TYR A 150 5.01 1.70 -11.19
N SER A 151 4.15 1.55 -12.19
CA SER A 151 3.43 0.30 -12.40
C SER A 151 3.52 -0.11 -13.86
N PHE A 152 3.69 -1.40 -14.11
CA PHE A 152 3.76 -1.95 -15.47
C PHE A 152 3.34 -3.42 -15.47
N GLN A 153 3.27 -4.02 -16.65
CA GLN A 153 2.81 -5.41 -16.80
C GLN A 153 3.54 -6.09 -17.95
N ASP A 154 3.67 -7.40 -17.86
CA ASP A 154 4.03 -8.27 -18.97
C ASP A 154 2.87 -9.23 -19.29
N ASP A 155 3.12 -10.33 -20.00
CA ASP A 155 2.08 -11.27 -20.39
C ASP A 155 1.52 -12.08 -19.20
N GLU A 156 2.31 -12.28 -18.14
CA GLU A 156 1.97 -13.16 -17.01
C GLU A 156 1.69 -12.41 -15.70
N PHE A 157 2.33 -11.25 -15.51
CA PHE A 157 2.40 -10.54 -14.23
C PHE A 157 2.07 -9.05 -14.34
N LEU A 158 1.65 -8.51 -13.21
CA LEU A 158 1.57 -7.08 -12.91
C LEU A 158 2.68 -6.71 -11.92
N TYR A 159 3.22 -5.51 -12.06
CA TYR A 159 4.31 -5.01 -11.25
C TYR A 159 3.94 -3.64 -10.67
N LEU A 160 4.13 -3.50 -9.36
CA LEU A 160 4.13 -2.23 -8.64
C LEU A 160 5.54 -2.00 -8.08
N VAL A 161 6.16 -0.89 -8.44
CA VAL A 161 7.49 -0.48 -7.95
C VAL A 161 7.30 0.68 -6.99
N MET A 162 7.61 0.42 -5.73
CA MET A 162 7.35 1.29 -4.59
C MET A 162 8.66 1.67 -3.90
N GLU A 163 8.61 2.69 -3.04
CA GLU A 163 9.73 2.96 -2.14
C GLU A 163 10.07 1.74 -1.27
N TYR A 164 11.37 1.52 -1.08
CA TYR A 164 11.84 0.47 -0.18
C TYR A 164 11.98 1.03 1.24
N LEU A 165 11.38 0.35 2.21
CA LEU A 165 11.34 0.76 3.61
C LEU A 165 12.12 -0.26 4.46
N PRO A 166 13.41 -0.01 4.77
CA PRO A 166 14.30 -1.01 5.37
C PRO A 166 14.00 -1.30 6.86
N GLY A 167 13.11 -0.54 7.49
CA GLY A 167 12.69 -0.74 8.87
C GLY A 167 11.78 -1.95 9.07
N GLY A 168 11.32 -2.58 8.00
CA GLY A 168 10.41 -3.74 8.05
C GLY A 168 8.97 -3.34 8.35
N ASP A 169 8.22 -4.27 8.93
CA ASP A 169 6.81 -4.06 9.32
C ASP A 169 6.63 -4.03 10.85
N MET A 170 5.53 -3.42 11.29
CA MET A 170 5.17 -3.31 12.72
C MET A 170 4.97 -4.68 13.36
N MET A 171 4.50 -5.68 12.60
CA MET A 171 4.35 -7.05 13.08
C MET A 171 5.70 -7.61 13.54
N THR A 172 6.76 -7.44 12.75
CA THR A 172 8.12 -7.87 13.07
C THR A 172 8.68 -7.12 14.27
N LEU A 173 8.34 -5.82 14.42
CA LEU A 173 8.71 -5.06 15.62
C LEU A 173 8.03 -5.62 16.88
N LEU A 174 6.74 -5.94 16.83
CA LEU A 174 6.00 -6.55 17.93
C LEU A 174 6.54 -7.93 18.29
N MET A 175 6.95 -8.72 17.30
CA MET A 175 7.61 -10.01 17.52
C MET A 175 8.99 -9.87 18.20
N LYS A 176 9.69 -8.74 18.00
CA LYS A 176 11.01 -8.48 18.62
C LYS A 176 10.89 -7.91 20.03
N LYS A 177 9.87 -7.08 20.31
CA LYS A 177 9.72 -6.37 21.59
C LYS A 177 8.69 -6.97 22.54
N ASP A 178 7.88 -7.90 22.09
CA ASP A 178 6.70 -8.48 22.75
C ASP A 178 5.58 -7.45 23.02
N ILE A 179 5.91 -6.32 23.64
CA ILE A 179 5.04 -5.18 23.90
C ILE A 179 5.77 -3.86 23.65
N LEU A 180 5.02 -2.83 23.32
CA LEU A 180 5.48 -1.45 23.20
C LEU A 180 5.10 -0.65 24.45
N SER A 181 5.90 0.38 24.75
CA SER A 181 5.52 1.35 25.78
C SER A 181 4.31 2.17 25.33
N GLU A 182 3.59 2.80 26.26
CA GLU A 182 2.50 3.71 25.88
C GLU A 182 2.98 4.91 25.07
N GLU A 183 4.22 5.35 25.24
CA GLU A 183 4.80 6.42 24.43
C GLU A 183 5.03 5.96 22.99
N GLU A 184 5.56 4.75 22.81
CA GLU A 184 5.73 4.12 21.49
C GLU A 184 4.39 3.88 20.81
N ALA A 185 3.43 3.29 21.52
CA ALA A 185 2.08 3.07 21.02
C ALA A 185 1.40 4.39 20.66
N ARG A 186 1.52 5.44 21.50
CA ARG A 186 0.95 6.77 21.20
C ARG A 186 1.49 7.32 19.88
N PHE A 187 2.79 7.21 19.64
CA PHE A 187 3.42 7.71 18.42
C PHE A 187 2.93 6.93 17.18
N TYR A 188 2.98 5.60 17.22
CA TYR A 188 2.60 4.79 16.05
C TYR A 188 1.09 4.80 15.77
N ILE A 189 0.26 4.80 16.81
CA ILE A 189 -1.20 4.94 16.64
C ILE A 189 -1.53 6.32 16.10
N ALA A 190 -0.86 7.39 16.53
CA ALA A 190 -1.08 8.71 15.94
C ALA A 190 -0.72 8.76 14.45
N GLN A 191 0.40 8.15 14.04
CA GLN A 191 0.74 8.06 12.62
C GLN A 191 -0.27 7.19 11.84
N CYS A 192 -0.77 6.11 12.44
CA CYS A 192 -1.82 5.28 11.88
C CYS A 192 -3.11 6.07 11.66
N VAL A 193 -3.51 6.89 12.64
CA VAL A 193 -4.66 7.78 12.52
C VAL A 193 -4.49 8.76 11.36
N CYS A 194 -3.32 9.38 11.22
CA CYS A 194 -3.03 10.28 10.09
C CYS A 194 -3.03 9.56 8.73
N ALA A 195 -2.51 8.33 8.66
CA ALA A 195 -2.51 7.53 7.44
C ALA A 195 -3.94 7.19 7.00
N ILE A 196 -4.77 6.72 7.94
CA ILE A 196 -6.16 6.35 7.69
C ILE A 196 -6.99 7.60 7.33
N ASP A 197 -6.82 8.71 8.05
CA ASP A 197 -7.45 10.01 7.73
C ASP A 197 -7.16 10.45 6.28
N THR A 198 -5.92 10.24 5.83
CA THR A 198 -5.49 10.61 4.48
C THR A 198 -6.24 9.79 3.42
N ILE A 199 -6.27 8.46 3.54
CA ILE A 199 -6.98 7.61 2.56
C ILE A 199 -8.49 7.80 2.63
N HIS A 200 -9.01 8.08 3.82
CA HIS A 200 -10.42 8.35 4.04
C HIS A 200 -10.84 9.65 3.33
N LYS A 201 -10.08 10.73 3.48
CA LYS A 201 -10.30 11.99 2.76
C LYS A 201 -10.18 11.85 1.23
N ALA A 202 -9.42 10.86 0.76
CA ALA A 202 -9.33 10.50 -0.65
C ALA A 202 -10.48 9.60 -1.14
N GLY A 203 -11.43 9.22 -0.27
CA GLY A 203 -12.61 8.43 -0.62
C GLY A 203 -12.39 6.91 -0.63
N PHE A 204 -11.35 6.41 0.04
CA PHE A 204 -11.02 5.00 0.14
C PHE A 204 -11.17 4.47 1.55
N ILE A 205 -11.58 3.20 1.67
CA ILE A 205 -11.59 2.44 2.93
C ILE A 205 -10.53 1.35 2.83
N HIS A 206 -9.70 1.14 3.86
CA HIS A 206 -8.62 0.16 3.81
C HIS A 206 -9.10 -1.28 3.93
N ARG A 207 -9.94 -1.57 4.94
CA ARG A 207 -10.56 -2.88 5.24
C ARG A 207 -9.63 -4.00 5.68
N ASP A 208 -8.33 -3.75 5.73
CA ASP A 208 -7.29 -4.72 6.13
C ASP A 208 -6.15 -4.03 6.88
N ILE A 209 -6.49 -3.15 7.83
CA ILE A 209 -5.50 -2.52 8.70
C ILE A 209 -5.01 -3.54 9.70
N LYS A 210 -3.70 -3.83 9.68
CA LYS A 210 -3.03 -4.81 10.56
C LYS A 210 -1.54 -4.47 10.66
N PRO A 211 -0.81 -4.97 11.68
CA PRO A 211 0.60 -4.63 11.88
C PRO A 211 1.52 -4.92 10.68
N ASP A 212 1.23 -5.95 9.88
CA ASP A 212 2.03 -6.31 8.70
C ASP A 212 1.96 -5.25 7.58
N ASN A 213 0.87 -4.48 7.55
CA ASN A 213 0.63 -3.45 6.55
C ASN A 213 1.19 -2.08 7.00
N LEU A 214 1.67 -1.96 8.24
CA LEU A 214 2.30 -0.76 8.79
C LEU A 214 3.83 -0.90 8.67
N LEU A 215 4.41 -0.34 7.61
CA LEU A 215 5.84 -0.42 7.33
C LEU A 215 6.62 0.70 8.02
N LEU A 216 7.90 0.48 8.32
CA LEU A 216 8.79 1.45 8.95
C LEU A 216 9.92 1.85 8.00
N ASP A 217 10.18 3.14 7.89
CA ASP A 217 11.35 3.65 7.19
C ASP A 217 12.66 3.47 7.99
N GLU A 218 13.79 3.90 7.44
CA GLU A 218 15.11 3.80 8.09
C GLU A 218 15.22 4.57 9.43
N ASN A 219 14.36 5.58 9.62
CA ASN A 219 14.34 6.43 10.81
C ASN A 219 13.32 5.92 11.84
N GLY A 220 12.40 5.06 11.43
CA GLY A 220 11.34 4.47 12.26
C GLY A 220 9.99 5.16 12.13
N HIS A 221 9.77 6.02 11.12
CA HIS A 221 8.43 6.53 10.81
C HIS A 221 7.61 5.49 10.07
N MET A 222 6.30 5.47 10.34
CA MET A 222 5.36 4.53 9.77
C MET A 222 4.80 4.99 8.43
N ARG A 223 4.68 4.05 7.48
CA ARG A 223 4.02 4.17 6.19
C ARG A 223 3.00 3.04 6.03
N LEU A 224 1.78 3.40 5.66
CA LEU A 224 0.73 2.42 5.35
C LEU A 224 0.95 1.82 3.96
N SER A 225 0.81 0.51 3.87
CA SER A 225 1.01 -0.30 2.66
C SER A 225 -0.14 -1.29 2.45
N ASP A 226 -0.11 -2.00 1.31
CA ASP A 226 -1.04 -3.08 0.93
C ASP A 226 -2.53 -2.67 0.90
N PHE A 227 -2.84 -1.75 0.00
CA PHE A 227 -4.21 -1.30 -0.32
C PHE A 227 -4.97 -2.32 -1.21
N GLY A 228 -4.51 -3.58 -1.26
CA GLY A 228 -5.09 -4.65 -2.07
C GLY A 228 -6.51 -5.04 -1.63
N LEU A 229 -7.00 -4.52 -0.51
CA LEU A 229 -8.39 -4.59 -0.11
C LEU A 229 -9.05 -3.22 -0.05
N CYS A 230 -8.49 -2.17 -0.64
CA CYS A 230 -9.19 -0.90 -0.71
C CYS A 230 -10.37 -0.94 -1.67
N LYS A 231 -11.50 -0.35 -1.27
CA LYS A 231 -12.62 -0.04 -2.17
C LYS A 231 -12.92 1.45 -2.12
N PRO A 232 -13.20 2.07 -3.28
CA PRO A 232 -13.79 3.41 -3.29
C PRO A 232 -15.16 3.34 -2.63
N ILE A 233 -15.54 4.40 -1.93
CA ILE A 233 -16.90 4.53 -1.39
C ILE A 233 -17.87 4.62 -2.56
N ASP A 234 -18.75 3.63 -2.65
CA ASP A 234 -19.94 3.70 -3.50
C ASP A 234 -21.12 4.15 -2.64
N PRO A 235 -21.67 5.36 -2.85
CA PRO A 235 -22.81 5.89 -2.09
C PRO A 235 -24.09 5.04 -2.16
N THR A 236 -24.12 4.01 -3.04
CA THR A 236 -25.33 3.23 -3.35
C THR A 236 -25.22 1.74 -3.01
N ALA A 237 -24.06 1.26 -2.55
CA ALA A 237 -23.83 -0.17 -2.32
C ALA A 237 -23.79 -0.53 -0.83
N LEU A 238 -24.96 -0.74 -0.22
CA LEU A 238 -25.10 -1.40 1.09
C LEU A 238 -26.08 -2.56 0.99
N PRO A 239 -25.62 -3.83 1.03
CA PRO A 239 -26.50 -4.99 1.18
C PRO A 239 -26.68 -5.34 2.66
N THR A 240 -27.92 -5.67 3.04
CA THR A 240 -28.36 -6.02 4.39
C THR A 240 -28.48 -7.55 4.54
N LEU A 241 -28.02 -8.11 5.67
CA LEU A 241 -28.48 -9.39 6.20
C LEU A 241 -28.65 -9.30 7.73
N ALA A 242 -29.66 -10.02 8.24
CA ALA A 242 -30.35 -9.78 9.51
C ALA A 242 -29.65 -10.38 10.75
N GLU A 243 -30.07 -9.87 11.92
CA GLU A 243 -29.51 -10.06 13.26
C GLU A 243 -29.90 -11.37 13.96
N ASP A 244 -30.80 -12.16 13.38
CA ASP A 244 -31.57 -13.16 14.12
C ASP A 244 -31.07 -14.60 13.94
N GLU A 245 -29.81 -14.89 14.28
CA GLU A 245 -29.44 -16.25 14.71
C GLU A 245 -29.19 -16.25 16.21
N GLU A 246 -30.22 -16.64 16.95
CA GLU A 246 -30.22 -16.84 18.40
C GLU A 246 -29.07 -17.76 18.82
N TYR A 247 -28.35 -17.34 19.86
CA TYR A 247 -27.58 -18.27 20.70
C TYR A 247 -28.55 -19.34 21.23
N PRO A 248 -28.35 -20.65 20.95
CA PRO A 248 -29.16 -21.65 21.62
C PRO A 248 -28.74 -21.69 23.09
N GLU A 249 -29.53 -21.03 23.94
CA GLU A 249 -29.53 -21.24 25.38
C GLU A 249 -30.01 -22.67 25.66
N GLY A 250 -29.06 -23.60 25.72
CA GLY A 250 -29.26 -24.95 26.23
C GLY A 250 -29.32 -26.04 25.17
N GLY A 251 -28.36 -26.98 25.26
CA GLY A 251 -28.53 -28.32 24.65
C GLY A 251 -27.41 -28.78 23.71
N GLY A 252 -26.15 -28.73 24.16
CA GLY A 252 -25.06 -29.47 23.53
C GLY A 252 -23.97 -29.71 24.55
N ALA A 253 -24.01 -30.88 25.20
CA ALA A 253 -23.11 -31.25 26.28
C ALA A 253 -21.64 -30.99 25.92
N MET A 254 -21.01 -30.11 26.69
CA MET A 254 -19.57 -30.16 26.96
C MET A 254 -19.20 -31.60 27.31
N PRO A 255 -18.12 -32.19 26.79
CA PRO A 255 -17.59 -33.40 27.38
C PRO A 255 -17.21 -33.08 28.82
N SER A 256 -17.99 -33.60 29.77
CA SER A 256 -17.63 -33.61 31.18
C SER A 256 -16.45 -34.56 31.37
N ALA A 257 -15.25 -34.03 31.23
CA ALA A 257 -14.03 -34.66 31.70
C ALA A 257 -13.05 -33.58 32.17
N GLY A 258 -13.25 -33.10 33.39
CA GLY A 258 -12.17 -32.86 34.33
C GLY A 258 -10.97 -31.99 33.92
N VAL A 259 -11.15 -30.93 33.13
CA VAL A 259 -10.16 -29.84 33.05
C VAL A 259 -10.93 -28.53 33.02
N GLN A 260 -10.91 -27.79 34.13
CA GLN A 260 -11.10 -26.34 34.08
C GLN A 260 -10.06 -25.83 33.09
N ALA A 261 -10.47 -25.47 31.87
CA ALA A 261 -9.60 -24.73 30.96
C ALA A 261 -9.42 -23.34 31.58
N THR A 262 -8.51 -23.25 32.55
CA THR A 262 -7.94 -22.00 33.01
C THR A 262 -7.53 -21.25 31.76
N ALA A 263 -8.03 -20.03 31.56
CA ALA A 263 -7.56 -19.17 30.49
C ALA A 263 -6.02 -19.22 30.49
N ARG A 264 -5.42 -19.57 29.35
CA ARG A 264 -3.96 -19.78 29.26
C ARG A 264 -3.27 -18.54 29.86
N PRO A 265 -2.25 -18.71 30.70
CA PRO A 265 -1.47 -17.58 31.21
C PRO A 265 -0.99 -16.69 30.05
N ARG A 266 -0.92 -15.37 30.28
CA ARG A 266 -0.57 -14.37 29.26
C ARG A 266 0.68 -14.73 28.45
N GLY A 267 1.74 -15.18 29.13
CA GLY A 267 2.99 -15.59 28.48
C GLY A 267 2.83 -16.78 27.54
N GLU A 268 1.92 -17.72 27.84
CA GLU A 268 1.60 -18.83 26.94
C GLU A 268 0.79 -18.35 25.74
N GLN A 269 -0.17 -17.43 25.93
CA GLN A 269 -0.93 -16.83 24.83
C GLN A 269 -0.01 -16.07 23.87
N LEU A 270 0.90 -15.25 24.40
CA LEU A 270 1.89 -14.51 23.61
C LEU A 270 2.77 -15.47 22.81
N ALA A 271 3.39 -16.45 23.46
CA ALA A 271 4.26 -17.41 22.79
C ALA A 271 3.51 -18.21 21.70
N HIS A 272 2.26 -18.58 21.98
CA HIS A 272 1.42 -19.30 21.03
C HIS A 272 1.01 -18.42 19.83
N TRP A 273 0.63 -17.18 20.09
CA TRP A 273 0.32 -16.19 19.06
C TRP A 273 1.53 -15.95 18.16
N GLN A 274 2.71 -15.71 18.72
CA GLN A 274 3.96 -15.53 17.96
C GLN A 274 4.28 -16.74 17.08
N ALA A 275 4.16 -17.96 17.63
CA ALA A 275 4.43 -19.20 16.90
C ALA A 275 3.43 -19.44 15.75
N ASN A 276 2.15 -19.16 15.98
CA ASN A 276 1.10 -19.35 14.98
C ASN A 276 1.07 -18.23 13.96
N ARG A 277 1.41 -16.99 14.33
CA ARG A 277 1.47 -15.87 13.40
C ARG A 277 2.46 -16.14 12.29
N ARG A 278 3.66 -16.61 12.62
CA ARG A 278 4.65 -17.00 11.59
C ARG A 278 4.03 -17.99 10.59
N LYS A 279 3.22 -18.96 11.03
CA LYS A 279 2.53 -19.89 10.12
C LYS A 279 1.40 -19.23 9.33
N LEU A 280 0.65 -18.32 9.94
CA LEU A 280 -0.50 -17.64 9.35
C LEU A 280 -0.11 -16.57 8.32
N ALA A 281 1.06 -15.94 8.47
CA ALA A 281 1.63 -15.04 7.46
C ALA A 281 1.78 -15.73 6.09
N PHE A 282 1.95 -17.06 6.07
CA PHE A 282 2.03 -17.87 4.84
C PHE A 282 0.68 -18.45 4.36
N SER A 283 -0.41 -18.24 5.11
CA SER A 283 -1.73 -18.80 4.80
C SER A 283 -2.59 -17.85 3.97
N THR A 284 -3.26 -18.37 2.94
CA THR A 284 -4.19 -17.58 2.11
C THR A 284 -5.44 -17.10 2.82
N VAL A 285 -5.74 -17.64 4.01
CA VAL A 285 -6.99 -17.36 4.75
C VAL A 285 -6.82 -16.20 5.74
N GLY A 286 -5.59 -15.69 5.94
CA GLY A 286 -5.32 -14.59 6.87
C GLY A 286 -5.75 -14.90 8.31
N THR A 287 -5.75 -13.90 9.18
CA THR A 287 -6.32 -14.03 10.53
C THR A 287 -7.29 -12.88 10.77
N PRO A 288 -8.53 -13.15 11.22
CA PRO A 288 -9.58 -12.14 11.31
C PRO A 288 -9.41 -11.19 12.51
N ASP A 289 -8.29 -11.23 13.23
CA ASP A 289 -8.11 -10.58 14.54
C ASP A 289 -8.38 -9.07 14.54
N TYR A 290 -8.16 -8.40 13.41
CA TYR A 290 -8.31 -6.95 13.25
C TYR A 290 -9.63 -6.55 12.57
N ILE A 291 -10.42 -7.51 12.11
CA ILE A 291 -11.64 -7.26 11.34
C ILE A 291 -12.75 -6.77 12.26
N ALA A 292 -13.42 -5.68 11.88
CA ALA A 292 -14.56 -5.15 12.62
C ALA A 292 -15.79 -6.09 12.57
N PRO A 293 -16.61 -6.14 13.62
CA PRO A 293 -17.75 -7.06 13.69
C PRO A 293 -18.76 -6.83 12.57
N GLU A 294 -19.02 -5.59 12.17
CA GLU A 294 -19.95 -5.26 11.07
C GLU A 294 -19.47 -5.77 9.70
N VAL A 295 -18.15 -5.87 9.49
CA VAL A 295 -17.55 -6.45 8.28
C VAL A 295 -17.79 -7.96 8.24
N LEU A 296 -17.67 -8.65 9.38
CA LEU A 296 -17.97 -10.09 9.49
C LEU A 296 -19.47 -10.38 9.33
N LEU A 297 -20.32 -9.53 9.90
CA LEU A 297 -21.78 -9.66 9.85
C LEU A 297 -22.37 -9.22 8.52
N LYS A 298 -21.56 -8.60 7.63
CA LYS A 298 -21.99 -8.10 6.31
C LYS A 298 -23.20 -7.15 6.40
N LYS A 299 -23.32 -6.38 7.48
CA LYS A 299 -24.43 -5.44 7.73
C LYS A 299 -24.32 -4.13 6.93
N GLY A 300 -23.44 -4.09 5.93
CA GLY A 300 -22.89 -2.85 5.44
C GLY A 300 -21.86 -2.28 6.42
N TYR A 301 -20.85 -1.61 5.89
CA TYR A 301 -19.80 -0.98 6.67
C TYR A 301 -19.29 0.23 5.89
N GLY A 302 -18.84 1.24 6.63
CA GLY A 302 -18.18 2.42 6.09
C GLY A 302 -16.72 2.48 6.52
N MET A 303 -16.24 3.71 6.61
CA MET A 303 -14.84 4.05 6.91
C MET A 303 -14.47 3.72 8.36
N GLU A 304 -15.46 3.68 9.24
CA GLU A 304 -15.34 3.41 10.66
C GLU A 304 -14.77 2.02 10.99
N CYS A 305 -14.84 1.05 10.06
CA CYS A 305 -14.27 -0.28 10.29
C CYS A 305 -12.74 -0.25 10.41
N ASP A 306 -12.08 0.71 9.78
CA ASP A 306 -10.63 0.89 9.92
C ASP A 306 -10.28 1.35 11.35
N TRP A 307 -11.13 2.13 12.01
CA TRP A 307 -10.92 2.59 13.40
C TRP A 307 -11.01 1.46 14.43
N TRP A 308 -11.86 0.46 14.19
CA TRP A 308 -11.86 -0.78 14.99
C TRP A 308 -10.50 -1.47 14.93
N SER A 309 -9.95 -1.56 13.72
CA SER A 309 -8.65 -2.20 13.47
C SER A 309 -7.53 -1.46 14.20
N VAL A 310 -7.57 -0.12 14.25
CA VAL A 310 -6.64 0.70 15.05
C VAL A 310 -6.73 0.35 16.55
N GLY A 311 -7.95 0.18 17.07
CA GLY A 311 -8.16 -0.24 18.46
C GLY A 311 -7.57 -1.63 18.74
N ALA A 312 -7.75 -2.58 17.83
CA ALA A 312 -7.18 -3.93 17.93
C ALA A 312 -5.64 -3.91 17.91
N ILE A 313 -5.04 -3.10 17.03
CA ILE A 313 -3.58 -2.92 16.97
C ILE A 313 -3.05 -2.25 18.23
N MET A 314 -3.72 -1.21 18.74
CA MET A 314 -3.33 -0.54 19.97
C MET A 314 -3.38 -1.49 21.17
N PHE A 315 -4.41 -2.36 21.24
CA PHE A 315 -4.47 -3.41 22.26
C PHE A 315 -3.28 -4.36 22.13
N GLU A 316 -2.98 -4.85 20.93
CA GLU A 316 -1.85 -5.75 20.70
C GLU A 316 -0.51 -5.11 21.07
N MET A 317 -0.28 -3.84 20.71
CA MET A 317 0.94 -3.11 21.08
C MET A 317 1.15 -3.09 22.60
N LEU A 318 0.09 -2.91 23.39
CA LEU A 318 0.19 -2.76 24.84
C LEU A 318 0.11 -4.10 25.60
N VAL A 319 -0.62 -5.08 25.08
CA VAL A 319 -0.92 -6.35 25.75
C VAL A 319 -0.06 -7.50 25.21
N GLY A 320 0.36 -7.43 23.95
CA GLY A 320 1.26 -8.37 23.26
C GLY A 320 0.56 -9.37 22.34
N TYR A 321 -0.78 -9.42 22.34
CA TYR A 321 -1.55 -10.24 21.40
C TYR A 321 -2.90 -9.56 21.11
N PRO A 322 -3.54 -9.87 19.96
CA PRO A 322 -4.83 -9.29 19.61
C PRO A 322 -5.95 -9.66 20.60
N PRO A 323 -6.92 -8.77 20.85
CA PRO A 323 -7.91 -8.93 21.93
C PRO A 323 -8.78 -10.18 21.82
N PHE A 324 -9.00 -10.68 20.60
CA PHE A 324 -9.88 -11.82 20.32
C PHE A 324 -9.13 -13.08 19.88
N TYR A 325 -7.80 -13.10 20.03
CA TYR A 325 -6.97 -14.19 19.54
C TYR A 325 -7.47 -15.58 20.00
N SER A 326 -7.44 -16.54 19.08
CA SER A 326 -7.77 -17.93 19.30
C SER A 326 -7.02 -18.82 18.30
N ASP A 327 -6.85 -20.09 18.66
CA ASP A 327 -6.17 -21.08 17.80
C ASP A 327 -6.95 -21.35 16.50
N ASP A 328 -8.28 -21.20 16.56
CA ASP A 328 -9.20 -21.41 15.46
C ASP A 328 -9.78 -20.07 14.95
N PRO A 329 -9.63 -19.72 13.66
CA PRO A 329 -10.13 -18.47 13.09
C PRO A 329 -11.64 -18.27 13.26
N MET A 330 -12.44 -19.35 13.22
CA MET A 330 -13.89 -19.24 13.40
C MET A 330 -14.23 -18.85 14.85
N THR A 331 -13.47 -19.37 15.81
CA THR A 331 -13.57 -18.97 17.22
C THR A 331 -13.17 -17.51 17.41
N THR A 332 -12.12 -17.03 16.73
CA THR A 332 -11.77 -15.60 16.70
C THR A 332 -12.93 -14.77 16.17
N CYS A 333 -13.55 -15.14 15.03
CA CYS A 333 -14.73 -14.45 14.50
C CYS A 333 -15.89 -14.41 15.51
N ARG A 334 -16.18 -15.52 16.20
CA ARG A 334 -17.23 -15.57 17.24
C ARG A 334 -16.91 -14.64 18.40
N LYS A 335 -15.66 -14.57 18.85
CA LYS A 335 -15.23 -13.63 19.90
C LYS A 335 -15.38 -12.18 19.46
N ILE A 336 -15.05 -11.86 18.21
CA ILE A 336 -15.22 -10.52 17.62
C ILE A 336 -16.70 -10.11 17.59
N VAL A 337 -17.58 -10.98 17.09
CA VAL A 337 -19.03 -10.69 17.05
C VAL A 337 -19.59 -10.47 18.46
N ASN A 338 -19.07 -11.22 19.45
CA ASN A 338 -19.46 -11.12 20.86
C ASN A 338 -18.49 -10.23 21.68
N TRP A 339 -17.87 -9.21 21.06
CA TRP A 339 -16.79 -8.43 21.67
C TRP A 339 -17.12 -7.87 23.06
N ARG A 340 -18.38 -7.50 23.33
CA ARG A 340 -18.83 -6.99 24.65
C ARG A 340 -18.52 -7.96 25.79
N MET A 341 -18.51 -9.26 25.51
CA MET A 341 -18.18 -10.30 26.50
C MET A 341 -16.68 -10.56 26.57
N PHE A 342 -15.99 -10.50 25.43
CA PHE A 342 -14.62 -11.00 25.25
C PHE A 342 -13.52 -9.93 25.28
N LEU A 343 -13.83 -8.65 25.06
CA LEU A 343 -12.85 -7.57 25.19
C LEU A 343 -12.52 -7.37 26.67
N ARG A 344 -11.39 -7.94 27.10
CA ARG A 344 -10.93 -7.92 28.49
C ARG A 344 -9.46 -7.55 28.54
N PHE A 345 -9.11 -6.61 29.42
CA PHE A 345 -7.73 -6.24 29.71
C PHE A 345 -7.19 -7.17 30.80
N PRO A 346 -6.05 -7.85 30.59
CA PRO A 346 -5.45 -8.66 31.64
C PRO A 346 -4.97 -7.79 32.81
N ASP A 347 -5.13 -8.29 34.04
CA ASP A 347 -4.76 -7.55 35.27
C ASP A 347 -3.24 -7.42 35.46
N ASP A 348 -2.46 -8.27 34.79
CA ASP A 348 -1.00 -8.30 34.85
C ASP A 348 -0.32 -7.33 33.87
N VAL A 349 -1.09 -6.57 33.09
CA VAL A 349 -0.57 -5.53 32.19
C VAL A 349 -0.95 -4.13 32.69
N PRO A 350 0.03 -3.26 33.01
CA PRO A 350 -0.25 -1.89 33.37
C PRO A 350 -0.61 -1.08 32.11
N VAL A 351 -1.90 -1.06 31.77
CA VAL A 351 -2.48 -0.21 30.73
C VAL A 351 -3.20 0.95 31.39
N SER A 352 -2.81 2.19 31.06
CA SER A 352 -3.34 3.41 31.65
C SER A 352 -4.85 3.58 31.40
N PRO A 353 -5.56 4.32 32.27
CA PRO A 353 -6.98 4.59 32.07
C PRO A 353 -7.28 5.23 30.71
N ASN A 354 -6.44 6.16 30.26
CA ASN A 354 -6.61 6.82 28.96
C ASN A 354 -6.40 5.85 27.79
N ALA A 355 -5.44 4.92 27.89
CA ALA A 355 -5.25 3.90 26.87
C ALA A 355 -6.42 2.91 26.80
N ARG A 356 -6.91 2.44 27.96
CA ARG A 356 -8.09 1.57 28.04
C ARG A 356 -9.35 2.25 27.50
N ASP A 357 -9.54 3.53 27.82
CA ASP A 357 -10.67 4.34 27.36
C ASP A 357 -10.65 4.51 25.83
N LEU A 358 -9.48 4.84 25.25
CA LEU A 358 -9.35 4.96 23.80
C LEU A 358 -9.65 3.64 23.08
N ILE A 359 -9.05 2.53 23.53
CA ILE A 359 -9.30 1.21 22.95
C ILE A 359 -10.79 0.86 23.02
N SER A 360 -11.44 1.10 24.16
CA SER A 360 -12.87 0.78 24.33
C SER A 360 -13.78 1.64 23.45
N LYS A 361 -13.40 2.89 23.16
CA LYS A 361 -14.13 3.80 22.25
C LYS A 361 -13.88 3.53 20.77
N LEU A 362 -12.77 2.87 20.43
CA LEU A 362 -12.49 2.40 19.06
C LEU A 362 -13.12 1.01 18.81
N MET A 363 -13.15 0.17 19.83
CA MET A 363 -13.65 -1.21 19.77
C MET A 363 -15.05 -1.34 20.36
N CYS A 364 -15.98 -0.54 19.83
CA CYS A 364 -17.40 -0.59 20.15
C CYS A 364 -18.29 -0.62 18.89
N ASP A 365 -19.61 -0.53 19.09
CA ASP A 365 -20.56 -0.45 17.98
C ASP A 365 -20.30 0.81 17.14
N VAL A 366 -20.62 0.73 15.85
CA VAL A 366 -20.37 1.77 14.86
C VAL A 366 -20.90 3.14 15.29
N GLU A 367 -22.11 3.21 15.84
CA GLU A 367 -22.77 4.46 16.23
C GLU A 367 -22.01 5.20 17.35
N ASP A 368 -21.44 4.47 18.31
CA ASP A 368 -20.70 5.05 19.43
C ASP A 368 -19.20 5.15 19.17
N ARG A 369 -18.73 4.58 18.05
CA ARG A 369 -17.30 4.46 17.74
C ARG A 369 -16.69 5.81 17.48
N MET A 370 -15.56 6.04 18.12
CA MET A 370 -14.75 7.23 17.89
C MET A 370 -14.27 7.26 16.43
N GLY A 371 -14.57 8.36 15.76
CA GLY A 371 -14.29 8.56 14.34
C GLY A 371 -15.42 8.21 13.38
N SER A 372 -16.60 7.83 13.88
CA SER A 372 -17.80 7.68 13.04
C SER A 372 -18.46 9.03 12.68
N HIS A 373 -18.32 10.06 13.52
CA HIS A 373 -18.97 11.35 13.31
C HIS A 373 -18.01 12.42 12.78
N GLY A 374 -16.96 12.75 13.53
CA GLY A 374 -15.94 13.73 13.18
C GLY A 374 -14.70 13.14 12.50
N GLY A 375 -14.75 11.86 12.12
CA GLY A 375 -13.61 11.18 11.50
C GLY A 375 -12.39 11.14 12.41
N ALA A 376 -11.20 11.26 11.83
CA ALA A 376 -9.97 11.20 12.60
C ALA A 376 -9.85 12.29 13.68
N ASP A 377 -10.54 13.43 13.54
CA ASP A 377 -10.42 14.54 14.49
C ASP A 377 -11.04 14.23 15.85
N ASP A 378 -12.04 13.34 15.92
CA ASP A 378 -12.58 12.81 17.17
C ASP A 378 -11.50 12.04 17.95
N ILE A 379 -10.71 11.23 17.22
CA ILE A 379 -9.64 10.41 17.77
C ILE A 379 -8.48 11.30 18.22
N LYS A 380 -8.10 12.30 17.42
CA LYS A 380 -6.98 13.22 17.71
C LYS A 380 -7.16 14.02 19.00
N GLN A 381 -8.42 14.29 19.39
CA GLN A 381 -8.77 15.02 20.60
C GLN A 381 -8.78 14.16 21.87
N HIS A 382 -8.59 12.84 21.75
CA HIS A 382 -8.63 11.95 22.89
C HIS A 382 -7.49 12.25 23.90
N PRO A 383 -7.74 12.25 25.22
CA PRO A 383 -6.72 12.54 26.25
C PRO A 383 -5.46 11.67 26.21
N PHE A 384 -5.53 10.50 25.58
CA PHE A 384 -4.38 9.62 25.33
C PHE A 384 -3.28 10.31 24.50
N PHE A 385 -3.65 11.23 23.61
CA PHE A 385 -2.73 11.98 22.73
C PHE A 385 -2.36 13.36 23.29
N ASN A 386 -2.69 13.66 24.55
CA ASN A 386 -2.32 14.95 25.16
C ASN A 386 -0.80 15.20 25.06
N GLY A 387 -0.45 16.40 24.58
CA GLY A 387 0.94 16.81 24.38
C GLY A 387 1.55 16.43 23.02
N LEU A 388 0.81 15.74 22.15
CA LEU A 388 1.25 15.41 20.80
C LEU A 388 1.00 16.56 19.82
N ASP A 389 2.02 16.96 19.06
CA ASP A 389 1.86 17.90 17.95
C ASP A 389 1.56 17.14 16.65
N TRP A 390 0.29 17.10 16.27
CA TRP A 390 -0.18 16.45 15.05
C TRP A 390 0.37 17.08 13.76
N THR A 391 0.74 18.36 13.78
CA THR A 391 1.26 19.06 12.58
C THR A 391 2.72 18.71 12.30
N GLN A 392 3.50 18.52 13.37
CA GLN A 392 4.92 18.19 13.29
C GLN A 392 5.20 16.69 13.44
N LEU A 393 4.17 15.84 13.57
CA LEU A 393 4.31 14.40 13.82
C LEU A 393 5.25 13.68 12.83
N HIS A 394 5.29 14.13 11.57
CA HIS A 394 6.15 13.56 10.51
C HIS A 394 7.63 13.98 10.65
N ARG A 395 7.93 14.95 11.51
CA ARG A 395 9.29 15.47 11.80
C ARG A 395 9.75 15.15 13.22
N MET A 396 8.85 14.71 14.09
CA MET A 396 9.19 14.27 15.43
C MET A 396 10.08 13.04 15.38
N ALA A 397 11.11 12.98 16.24
CA ALA A 397 11.98 11.82 16.32
C ALA A 397 11.17 10.55 16.71
N PRO A 398 11.23 9.47 15.92
CA PRO A 398 10.55 8.23 16.26
C PRO A 398 11.11 7.61 17.55
N PRO A 399 10.26 6.98 18.38
CA PRO A 399 10.68 6.39 19.64
C PRO A 399 11.49 5.10 19.45
N TYR A 400 11.33 4.44 18.31
CA TYR A 400 12.16 3.30 17.90
C TYR A 400 12.79 3.60 16.53
N LYS A 401 14.12 3.49 16.48
CA LYS A 401 14.89 3.56 15.25
C LYS A 401 15.33 2.14 14.84
N PRO A 402 14.89 1.61 13.69
CA PRO A 402 15.34 0.32 13.20
C PRO A 402 16.85 0.27 13.02
N THR A 403 17.45 -0.88 13.32
CA THR A 403 18.86 -1.11 12.98
C THR A 403 18.94 -1.52 11.51
N VAL A 404 19.70 -0.76 10.73
CA VAL A 404 19.95 -0.99 9.30
C VAL A 404 21.46 -0.77 9.08
N GLU A 405 22.20 -1.84 8.84
CA GLU A 405 23.67 -1.77 8.73
C GLU A 405 24.14 -1.31 7.34
N HIS A 406 23.36 -1.64 6.30
CA HIS A 406 23.64 -1.29 4.91
C HIS A 406 22.35 -1.27 4.08
N GLU A 407 22.39 -0.71 2.88
CA GLU A 407 21.19 -0.50 2.03
C GLU A 407 20.43 -1.79 1.66
N LEU A 408 21.09 -2.95 1.66
CA LEU A 408 20.48 -4.25 1.39
C LEU A 408 20.15 -5.06 2.64
N ASP A 409 20.17 -4.42 3.81
CA ASP A 409 19.99 -5.11 5.08
C ASP A 409 18.53 -5.51 5.23
N THR A 410 18.29 -6.82 5.29
CA THR A 410 16.96 -7.40 5.42
C THR A 410 16.71 -7.98 6.81
N GLN A 411 17.48 -7.61 7.84
CA GLN A 411 17.30 -8.10 9.22
C GLN A 411 15.96 -7.74 9.87
N ASN A 412 15.27 -6.74 9.31
CA ASN A 412 13.93 -6.32 9.74
C ASN A 412 12.81 -7.00 8.97
N PHE A 413 13.14 -7.95 8.09
CA PHE A 413 12.18 -8.74 7.33
C PHE A 413 12.30 -10.22 7.71
N GLU A 414 11.20 -10.95 7.54
CA GLU A 414 11.26 -12.41 7.55
C GLU A 414 12.10 -12.91 6.37
N ARG A 415 12.83 -14.02 6.58
CA ARG A 415 13.62 -14.65 5.52
C ARG A 415 12.73 -15.60 4.73
N PHE A 416 12.71 -15.43 3.41
CA PHE A 416 11.97 -16.28 2.50
C PHE A 416 12.95 -17.08 1.63
N ASP A 417 12.70 -18.39 1.49
CA ASP A 417 13.39 -19.23 0.51
C ASP A 417 13.04 -18.79 -0.92
N GLU A 418 13.78 -19.24 -1.95
CA GLU A 418 13.36 -19.04 -3.33
C GLU A 418 12.29 -20.06 -3.74
N ASP A 419 11.14 -19.60 -4.26
CA ASP A 419 10.16 -20.48 -4.88
C ASP A 419 10.33 -20.47 -6.41
N LYS A 420 10.56 -21.67 -6.97
CA LYS A 420 10.73 -21.87 -8.41
C LYS A 420 9.44 -21.58 -9.21
N SER A 421 8.28 -21.52 -8.57
CA SER A 421 6.99 -21.23 -9.23
C SER A 421 6.89 -19.79 -9.76
N PHE A 422 7.66 -18.86 -9.20
CA PHE A 422 7.78 -17.46 -9.65
C PHE A 422 9.06 -17.18 -10.45
N ALA A 423 9.90 -18.20 -10.66
CA ALA A 423 11.11 -18.11 -11.46
C ALA A 423 10.76 -17.82 -12.94
N HIS A 424 11.64 -17.09 -13.62
CA HIS A 424 11.45 -16.68 -15.00
C HIS A 424 11.22 -17.90 -15.91
N SER A 425 10.04 -17.98 -16.54
CA SER A 425 9.93 -18.69 -17.81
C SER A 425 10.75 -17.88 -18.82
N LYS A 426 11.73 -18.50 -19.48
CA LYS A 426 12.37 -17.87 -20.65
C LYS A 426 11.27 -17.74 -21.70
N SER A 427 10.72 -16.54 -21.88
CA SER A 427 9.67 -16.32 -22.86
C SER A 427 10.21 -16.64 -24.25
N SER A 428 9.65 -17.68 -24.86
CA SER A 428 9.82 -17.93 -26.28
C SER A 428 9.13 -16.79 -27.01
N ALA A 429 9.90 -15.97 -27.73
CA ALA A 429 9.39 -14.90 -28.57
C ALA A 429 8.42 -15.47 -29.62
N SER A 430 7.12 -15.47 -29.31
CA SER A 430 6.04 -15.86 -30.20
C SER A 430 5.00 -14.75 -30.26
N ARG A 431 4.67 -14.38 -31.50
CA ARG A 431 3.88 -13.21 -31.90
C ARG A 431 2.40 -13.36 -31.53
N SER A 432 1.93 -12.59 -30.56
CA SER A 432 0.83 -11.61 -30.73
C SER A 432 0.63 -10.84 -29.41
N GLN A 433 0.99 -9.55 -29.38
CA GLN A 433 0.72 -8.67 -28.24
C GLN A 433 -0.78 -8.29 -28.24
N VAL A 434 -1.64 -9.22 -27.83
CA VAL A 434 -2.99 -8.83 -27.42
C VAL A 434 -2.86 -8.34 -25.99
N LYS A 435 -2.84 -7.02 -25.79
CA LYS A 435 -2.89 -6.43 -24.45
C LYS A 435 -4.15 -6.96 -23.75
N ASP A 436 -3.97 -7.59 -22.59
CA ASP A 436 -5.08 -8.08 -21.79
C ASP A 436 -6.05 -6.92 -21.51
N PRO A 437 -7.29 -6.99 -22.03
CA PRO A 437 -8.25 -5.90 -21.91
C PRO A 437 -8.58 -5.54 -20.45
N ASN A 438 -8.40 -6.47 -19.52
CA ASN A 438 -8.68 -6.26 -18.09
C ASN A 438 -7.69 -5.31 -17.40
N PHE A 439 -6.49 -5.13 -17.97
CA PHE A 439 -5.40 -4.34 -17.38
C PHE A 439 -4.99 -3.16 -18.28
N ILE A 440 -5.85 -2.72 -19.20
CA ILE A 440 -5.63 -1.50 -19.97
C ILE A 440 -5.52 -0.30 -19.01
N GLY A 441 -4.51 0.55 -19.23
CA GLY A 441 -4.25 1.71 -18.38
C GLY A 441 -3.53 1.38 -17.07
N TYR A 442 -3.14 0.13 -16.81
CA TYR A 442 -2.40 -0.24 -15.60
C TYR A 442 -1.06 0.50 -15.46
N THR A 443 -0.42 0.88 -16.56
CA THR A 443 0.90 1.52 -16.55
C THR A 443 0.87 2.93 -16.00
N TYR A 444 1.68 3.19 -14.97
CA TYR A 444 1.86 4.49 -14.32
C TYR A 444 3.35 4.78 -14.12
N LYS A 445 3.72 6.07 -14.16
CA LYS A 445 5.06 6.55 -13.84
C LYS A 445 4.95 7.87 -13.09
N ASN A 446 5.51 7.91 -11.90
CA ASN A 446 5.49 9.07 -11.03
C ASN A 446 6.53 10.11 -11.46
N TRP A 447 6.17 11.39 -11.34
CA TRP A 447 7.09 12.51 -11.49
C TRP A 447 8.30 12.41 -10.57
N GLU A 448 8.08 12.02 -9.31
CA GLU A 448 9.14 11.95 -8.29
C GLU A 448 10.13 10.81 -8.51
N ALA A 449 9.87 9.92 -9.47
CA ALA A 449 10.88 9.01 -9.98
C ALA A 449 12.06 9.76 -10.63
N VAL A 450 11.82 10.98 -11.10
CA VAL A 450 12.81 11.86 -11.70
C VAL A 450 13.42 12.75 -10.61
N GLY A 451 14.70 12.53 -10.31
CA GLY A 451 15.45 13.41 -9.43
C GLY A 451 15.27 13.15 -7.93
N ALA A 452 14.91 11.93 -7.52
CA ALA A 452 15.16 11.47 -6.15
C ALA A 452 16.68 11.35 -5.97
N GLU A 453 17.24 12.41 -5.39
CA GLU A 453 18.65 12.70 -5.10
C GLU A 453 19.71 11.67 -5.50
N GLY A 454 20.32 11.97 -6.64
CA GLY A 454 21.64 11.50 -7.06
C GLY A 454 22.29 12.63 -7.84
N GLY A 455 22.70 13.68 -7.13
CA GLY A 455 23.49 14.77 -7.70
C GLY A 455 24.78 14.23 -8.30
N MET A 456 24.82 14.23 -9.64
CA MET A 456 26.02 14.40 -10.47
C MET A 456 27.14 13.36 -10.33
N GLN A 457 27.20 12.40 -11.25
CA GLN A 457 28.47 12.07 -11.92
C GLN A 457 28.31 11.36 -13.28
N LYS A 458 28.87 12.03 -14.30
CA LYS A 458 29.42 11.53 -15.57
C LYS A 458 28.45 11.01 -16.65
N MET A 459 28.24 11.91 -17.61
CA MET A 459 28.39 11.69 -19.04
C MET A 459 28.48 10.22 -19.51
N LYS A 460 27.46 9.80 -20.26
CA LYS A 460 27.69 9.32 -21.62
C LYS A 460 26.76 10.09 -22.55
N LYS A 461 27.34 11.06 -23.28
CA LYS A 461 26.80 11.51 -24.56
C LYS A 461 26.61 10.24 -25.41
N LYS A 462 25.39 9.71 -25.52
CA LYS A 462 25.01 8.95 -26.70
C LYS A 462 24.81 9.98 -27.80
N THR A 463 25.88 10.21 -28.55
CA THR A 463 25.83 10.86 -29.86
C THR A 463 24.89 10.06 -30.75
N ASN A 464 23.65 10.51 -30.86
CA ASN A 464 22.77 10.21 -31.99
C ASN A 464 22.06 11.50 -32.38
N ALA A 465 22.86 12.53 -32.69
CA ALA A 465 22.39 13.60 -33.54
C ALA A 465 22.50 13.07 -34.98
N ARG A 466 21.37 13.04 -35.70
CA ARG A 466 21.40 12.86 -37.16
C ARG A 466 22.32 13.95 -37.75
N PRO A 467 23.24 13.59 -38.66
CA PRO A 467 24.09 14.59 -39.30
C PRO A 467 23.21 15.61 -40.03
N THR A 468 23.56 16.89 -39.89
CA THR A 468 22.91 17.95 -40.66
C THR A 468 23.30 17.82 -42.13
N MET A 469 22.46 18.29 -43.05
CA MET A 469 22.72 18.22 -44.50
C MET A 469 24.08 18.85 -44.89
N ALA A 470 24.55 19.84 -44.13
CA ALA A 470 25.87 20.44 -44.32
C ALA A 470 27.03 19.46 -44.04
N GLN A 471 26.88 18.55 -43.06
CA GLN A 471 27.89 17.54 -42.72
C GLN A 471 27.92 16.35 -43.70
N MET A 472 26.87 16.15 -44.49
CA MET A 472 26.85 15.13 -45.55
C MET A 472 27.52 15.60 -46.84
N GLN A 473 27.56 16.92 -47.10
CA GLN A 473 28.24 17.47 -48.27
C GLN A 473 29.76 17.47 -48.12
N GLU A 474 30.28 17.78 -46.94
CA GLU A 474 31.73 17.78 -46.64
C GLU A 474 32.36 16.38 -46.77
N ASN A 475 31.61 15.35 -46.40
CA ASN A 475 32.05 13.95 -46.50
C ASN A 475 32.01 13.39 -47.94
N PHE A 476 31.32 14.05 -48.87
CA PHE A 476 31.28 13.62 -50.28
C PHE A 476 32.46 14.18 -51.07
N GLU A 477 32.98 15.35 -50.71
CA GLU A 477 34.14 15.96 -51.37
C GLU A 477 35.47 15.31 -50.96
N THR A 478 35.53 14.70 -49.78
CA THR A 478 36.71 13.95 -49.30
C THR A 478 36.83 12.53 -49.89
N LEU A 479 35.84 12.06 -50.64
CA LEU A 479 35.81 10.73 -51.26
C LEU A 479 36.09 10.75 -52.79
N GLN A 480 36.40 11.92 -53.35
CA GLN A 480 36.79 12.08 -54.77
C GLN A 480 38.18 12.72 -54.98
N MET A 481 39.02 12.77 -53.94
CA MET A 481 40.49 12.84 -54.07
C MET A 481 41.09 11.53 -53.57
#